data_AF-A0A2H1I0K5-F1
#
_entry.id   AF-A0A2H1I0K5-F1
#
_cell.length_a   1.000
_cell.length_b   1.000
_cell.length_c   1.000
_cell.angle_alpha   90.00
_cell.angle_beta   90.00
_cell.angle_gamma   90.00
#
_symmetry.space_group_name_H-M   'P 1'
#
loop_
_entity.id
_entity.type
_entity.pdbx_description
1 polymer ?
#
loop_
_entity_poly.entity_id
_entity_poly.type
_entity_poly.pdbx_seq_one_letter_code
_entity_poly.pdbx_strand_id
1 'polypeptide(L)'
;MVALVIADVVRLRTLRGNPETNFCRTLVTGALGEQNAYMSTTPNRRTQATVYPDMWVDPDDDPRNIDGTSPDGEAETQLEFIHDYRFTLRMKFEGVEAEQLATWSVPPSTMLLLGLLRHMAEVERDWCNWITDDGQRPSLYGGLDAAFETSRADADMLAKNWADLEAEQAFTDAEMAKHKDLGARIGQSQIAVRELQIHRFEEYARHCGHADLLCECIDGRTEQ
;
A
#
# COMPACT_ATOMS: atom_id res chain seq x y z
N MET A 1 12.36 5.75 6.12
CA MET A 1 11.73 5.57 7.48
C MET A 1 10.35 4.89 7.40
N VAL A 2 9.62 4.98 6.29
CA VAL A 2 8.26 4.40 6.15
C VAL A 2 8.30 2.89 5.90
N ALA A 3 9.28 2.39 5.13
CA ALA A 3 9.43 0.96 4.88
C ALA A 3 9.95 0.14 6.09
N LEU A 4 10.36 0.82 7.18
CA LEU A 4 11.08 0.17 8.27
C LEU A 4 10.17 -0.63 9.21
N VAL A 5 8.87 -0.32 9.30
CA VAL A 5 8.09 -0.78 10.47
C VAL A 5 7.66 -2.26 10.35
N ILE A 6 7.52 -2.85 9.15
CA ILE A 6 6.84 -4.16 9.03
C ILE A 6 7.66 -5.23 8.32
N ALA A 7 8.53 -4.86 7.39
CA ALA A 7 9.70 -5.70 7.11
C ALA A 7 10.36 -6.08 8.45
N ASP A 8 10.44 -5.15 9.41
CA ASP A 8 10.83 -5.45 10.78
C ASP A 8 9.87 -6.38 11.53
N VAL A 9 8.53 -6.26 11.47
CA VAL A 9 7.66 -7.17 12.26
C VAL A 9 7.75 -8.62 11.78
N VAL A 10 7.71 -8.88 10.47
CA VAL A 10 7.82 -10.25 9.92
C VAL A 10 9.25 -10.77 10.08
N ARG A 11 10.27 -9.93 9.84
CA ARG A 11 11.68 -10.28 10.06
C ARG A 11 12.02 -10.46 11.53
N LEU A 12 11.49 -9.65 12.45
CA LEU A 12 11.67 -9.81 13.90
C LEU A 12 11.02 -11.11 14.40
N ARG A 13 9.88 -11.53 13.82
CA ARG A 13 9.20 -12.78 14.22
C ARG A 13 9.91 -14.02 13.70
N THR A 14 10.45 -13.98 12.48
CA THR A 14 11.31 -15.04 11.94
C THR A 14 12.68 -15.10 12.65
N LEU A 15 13.25 -13.94 13.03
CA LEU A 15 14.50 -13.87 13.80
C LEU A 15 14.37 -14.28 15.28
N ARG A 16 13.18 -14.16 15.91
CA ARG A 16 12.93 -14.60 17.30
C ARG A 16 13.09 -16.10 17.55
N GLY A 17 13.33 -16.91 16.51
CA GLY A 17 13.79 -18.30 16.63
C GLY A 17 15.27 -18.46 17.02
N ASN A 18 16.04 -17.36 17.15
CA ASN A 18 17.46 -17.39 17.49
C ASN A 18 17.76 -16.29 18.54
N PRO A 19 18.19 -16.64 19.77
CA PRO A 19 18.39 -15.65 20.82
C PRO A 19 19.76 -15.02 20.62
N GLU A 20 19.82 -13.81 20.09
CA GLU A 20 20.78 -12.74 20.44
C GLU A 20 20.66 -11.60 19.41
N THR A 21 19.99 -10.48 19.76
CA THR A 21 20.50 -9.13 19.44
C THR A 21 19.69 -8.04 20.15
N ASN A 22 20.41 -7.18 20.88
CA ASN A 22 19.94 -5.91 21.41
C ASN A 22 19.87 -4.87 20.28
N PHE A 23 18.91 -3.94 20.33
CA PHE A 23 19.01 -2.71 19.54
C PHE A 23 18.58 -1.45 20.29
N CYS A 24 19.34 -0.39 20.00
CA CYS A 24 19.40 0.91 20.68
C CYS A 24 18.13 1.76 20.55
N ARG A 25 17.90 2.56 21.60
CA ARG A 25 16.82 3.54 21.74
C ARG A 25 17.39 4.94 21.50
N THR A 26 16.86 5.67 20.53
CA THR A 26 17.07 7.12 20.42
C THR A 26 15.72 7.82 20.38
N LEU A 27 15.48 8.68 21.37
CA LEU A 27 14.33 9.57 21.48
C LEU A 27 14.61 10.84 20.68
N VAL A 28 13.65 11.28 19.85
CA VAL A 28 13.62 12.63 19.29
C VAL A 28 12.49 13.39 19.97
N THR A 29 12.85 14.41 20.75
CA THR A 29 11.93 15.43 21.26
C THR A 29 11.95 16.63 20.32
N GLY A 30 10.80 16.94 19.70
CA GLY A 30 10.57 18.17 18.94
C GLY A 30 9.35 18.91 19.49
N ALA A 31 9.52 20.19 19.79
CA ALA A 31 8.49 21.06 20.35
C ALA A 31 7.44 21.44 19.29
N LEU A 32 6.15 21.39 19.67
CA LEU A 32 5.03 21.83 18.84
C LEU A 32 4.78 23.33 19.06
N GLY A 33 4.86 24.11 17.99
CA GLY A 33 4.51 25.53 17.95
C GLY A 33 3.21 25.77 17.18
N GLU A 34 2.31 26.50 17.85
CA GLU A 34 1.14 27.29 17.41
C GLU A 34 0.03 26.63 16.57
N GLN A 35 -1.13 26.54 17.22
CA GLN A 35 -2.42 26.10 16.68
C GLN A 35 -2.96 27.14 15.68
N ASN A 36 -3.14 26.73 14.43
CA ASN A 36 -3.77 27.55 13.40
C ASN A 36 -5.30 27.45 13.51
N ALA A 37 -5.97 28.60 13.40
CA ALA A 37 -7.40 28.74 13.57
C ALA A 37 -8.19 27.88 12.58
N TYR A 38 -9.12 27.06 13.08
CA TYR A 38 -10.03 26.25 12.30
C TYR A 38 -11.04 27.17 11.58
N MET A 39 -10.71 27.63 10.38
CA MET A 39 -11.68 28.28 9.51
C MET A 39 -12.70 27.23 9.07
N SER A 40 -13.96 27.46 9.39
CA SER A 40 -15.09 26.67 8.91
C SER A 40 -15.31 26.94 7.42
N THR A 41 -14.50 26.28 6.59
CA THR A 41 -14.78 26.11 5.17
C THR A 41 -15.34 24.71 4.99
N THR A 42 -16.50 24.60 4.34
CA THR A 42 -17.01 23.29 3.89
C THR A 42 -15.90 22.62 3.06
N PRO A 43 -15.41 21.43 3.45
CA PRO A 43 -14.35 20.75 2.72
C PRO A 43 -14.80 20.49 1.28
N ASN A 44 -13.96 20.82 0.30
CA ASN A 44 -14.18 20.44 -1.08
C ASN A 44 -13.85 18.96 -1.22
N ARG A 45 -14.85 18.08 -1.16
CA ARG A 45 -14.65 16.63 -1.19
C ARG A 45 -14.29 16.15 -2.59
N ARG A 46 -13.36 15.19 -2.66
CA ARG A 46 -13.13 14.41 -3.88
C ARG A 46 -14.22 13.34 -3.99
N THR A 47 -15.19 13.57 -4.86
CA THR A 47 -16.30 12.63 -5.13
C THR A 47 -16.80 12.79 -6.56
N GLN A 48 -17.13 11.65 -7.19
CA GLN A 48 -17.86 11.51 -8.44
C GLN A 48 -19.30 11.03 -8.18
N ALA A 49 -19.66 10.68 -6.94
CA ALA A 49 -20.97 10.16 -6.57
C ALA A 49 -22.06 11.25 -6.71
N THR A 50 -23.18 10.89 -7.30
CA THR A 50 -24.35 11.76 -7.47
C THR A 50 -25.50 11.40 -6.54
N VAL A 51 -25.52 10.17 -6.03
CA VAL A 51 -26.58 9.62 -5.16
C VAL A 51 -26.20 9.74 -3.68
N TYR A 52 -24.96 9.39 -3.33
CA TYR A 52 -24.45 9.41 -1.94
C TYR A 52 -23.20 10.32 -1.85
N PRO A 53 -23.35 11.60 -1.45
CA PRO A 53 -22.25 12.59 -1.46
C PRO A 53 -21.07 12.27 -0.53
N ASP A 54 -21.27 11.33 0.38
CA ASP A 54 -20.28 10.79 1.30
C ASP A 54 -19.62 9.50 0.81
N MET A 55 -19.79 9.17 -0.48
CA MET A 55 -19.03 8.12 -1.18
C MET A 55 -18.16 8.69 -2.30
N TRP A 56 -17.18 7.92 -2.76
CA TRP A 56 -16.32 8.33 -3.87
C TRP A 56 -17.04 8.28 -5.22
N VAL A 57 -17.77 7.21 -5.50
CA VAL A 57 -18.51 6.94 -6.73
C VAL A 57 -19.85 6.31 -6.34
N ASP A 58 -20.86 6.43 -7.19
CA ASP A 58 -22.16 5.81 -6.92
C ASP A 58 -22.04 4.28 -6.81
N PRO A 59 -22.87 3.60 -5.98
CA PRO A 59 -22.65 2.17 -5.69
C PRO A 59 -22.66 1.31 -6.95
N ASP A 60 -23.53 1.64 -7.89
CA ASP A 60 -23.70 0.90 -9.14
C ASP A 60 -22.50 1.07 -10.10
N ASP A 61 -21.67 2.09 -9.85
CA ASP A 61 -20.47 2.43 -10.63
C ASP A 61 -19.17 2.12 -9.87
N ASP A 62 -19.24 1.69 -8.60
CA ASP A 62 -18.05 1.38 -7.79
C ASP A 62 -17.46 0.03 -8.19
N PRO A 63 -16.21 -0.05 -8.69
CA PRO A 63 -15.60 -1.31 -9.11
C PRO A 63 -15.36 -2.29 -7.96
N ARG A 64 -15.48 -1.83 -6.70
CA ARG A 64 -15.42 -2.66 -5.50
C ARG A 64 -16.79 -3.24 -5.14
N ASN A 65 -17.87 -2.65 -5.64
CA ASN A 65 -19.21 -3.21 -5.47
C ASN A 65 -19.39 -4.38 -6.43
N ILE A 66 -19.18 -5.59 -5.94
CA ILE A 66 -19.58 -6.80 -6.65
C ILE A 66 -21.05 -7.07 -6.32
N ASP A 67 -21.93 -7.03 -7.33
CA ASP A 67 -23.32 -7.44 -7.18
C ASP A 67 -23.38 -8.88 -6.64
N GLY A 68 -23.63 -9.07 -5.34
CA GLY A 68 -23.54 -10.39 -4.72
C GLY A 68 -23.66 -10.39 -3.20
N THR A 69 -23.69 -11.60 -2.64
CA THR A 69 -23.56 -11.81 -1.18
C THR A 69 -22.09 -11.58 -0.80
N SER A 70 -21.85 -10.91 0.33
CA SER A 70 -20.52 -10.82 0.93
C SER A 70 -19.84 -12.20 1.04
N PRO A 71 -18.51 -12.28 0.93
CA PRO A 71 -17.78 -13.53 1.00
C PRO A 71 -18.05 -14.23 2.32
N ASP A 72 -18.11 -15.56 2.25
CA ASP A 72 -18.24 -16.43 3.41
C ASP A 72 -16.95 -17.21 3.58
N GLY A 73 -16.28 -17.01 4.72
CA GLY A 73 -14.99 -17.63 5.02
C GLY A 73 -13.85 -16.64 5.19
N GLU A 74 -12.88 -17.00 6.06
CA GLU A 74 -11.73 -16.16 6.40
C GLU A 74 -10.87 -15.83 5.17
N ALA A 75 -10.59 -16.83 4.32
CA ALA A 75 -9.70 -16.66 3.17
C ALA A 75 -10.34 -15.77 2.10
N GLU A 76 -11.61 -16.04 1.79
CA GLU A 76 -12.42 -15.30 0.83
C GLU A 76 -12.57 -13.84 1.25
N THR A 77 -12.87 -13.59 2.54
CA THR A 77 -12.96 -12.24 3.11
C THR A 77 -11.64 -11.48 2.98
N GLN A 78 -10.50 -12.11 3.31
CA GLN A 78 -9.19 -11.44 3.19
C GLN A 78 -8.84 -11.09 1.75
N LEU A 79 -9.17 -11.98 0.79
CA LEU A 79 -8.93 -11.74 -0.63
C LEU A 79 -9.79 -10.60 -1.17
N GLU A 80 -11.05 -10.51 -0.77
CA GLU A 80 -11.93 -9.40 -1.15
C GLU A 80 -11.38 -8.07 -0.65
N PHE A 81 -10.99 -7.95 0.62
CA PHE A 81 -10.42 -6.70 1.11
C PHE A 81 -9.11 -6.31 0.39
N ILE A 82 -8.24 -7.27 0.07
CA ILE A 82 -7.02 -7.00 -0.73
C ILE A 82 -7.42 -6.45 -2.10
N HIS A 83 -8.40 -7.07 -2.75
CA HIS A 83 -8.94 -6.61 -4.04
C HIS A 83 -9.47 -5.18 -3.94
N ASP A 84 -10.28 -4.88 -2.93
CA ASP A 84 -10.90 -3.57 -2.75
C ASP A 84 -9.88 -2.47 -2.50
N TYR A 85 -8.84 -2.74 -1.71
CA TYR A 85 -7.78 -1.76 -1.50
C TYR A 85 -6.86 -1.60 -2.72
N ARG A 86 -6.72 -2.61 -3.59
CA ARG A 86 -6.04 -2.44 -4.89
C ARG A 86 -6.82 -1.52 -5.82
N PHE A 87 -8.14 -1.65 -5.86
CA PHE A 87 -9.01 -0.70 -6.58
C PHE A 87 -8.95 0.69 -5.96
N THR A 88 -9.03 0.77 -4.64
CA THR A 88 -8.91 2.04 -3.91
C THR A 88 -7.59 2.73 -4.25
N LEU A 89 -6.46 2.01 -4.26
CA LEU A 89 -5.16 2.56 -4.66
C LEU A 89 -5.21 3.15 -6.08
N ARG A 90 -5.81 2.45 -7.06
CA ARG A 90 -5.97 2.97 -8.44
C ARG A 90 -6.77 4.26 -8.46
N MET A 91 -7.88 4.31 -7.74
CA MET A 91 -8.75 5.48 -7.67
C MET A 91 -8.00 6.72 -7.16
N LYS A 92 -7.02 6.57 -6.27
CA LYS A 92 -6.22 7.71 -5.78
C LYS A 92 -5.42 8.42 -6.88
N PHE A 93 -5.09 7.73 -7.97
CA PHE A 93 -4.36 8.31 -9.10
C PHE A 93 -5.29 8.97 -10.13
N GLU A 94 -6.61 8.80 -10.04
CA GLU A 94 -7.55 9.34 -11.03
C GLU A 94 -7.57 10.87 -11.04
N GLY A 95 -7.32 11.48 -12.19
CA GLY A 95 -7.33 12.93 -12.34
C GLY A 95 -6.15 13.66 -11.68
N VAL A 96 -5.09 12.93 -11.32
CA VAL A 96 -3.81 13.51 -10.90
C VAL A 96 -2.85 13.51 -12.10
N GLU A 97 -2.33 14.68 -12.46
CA GLU A 97 -1.39 14.79 -13.58
C GLU A 97 -0.06 14.13 -13.22
N ALA A 98 0.60 13.51 -14.20
CA ALA A 98 1.78 12.68 -13.97
C ALA A 98 2.89 13.44 -13.22
N GLU A 99 3.14 14.69 -13.58
CA GLU A 99 4.17 15.54 -12.97
C GLU A 99 3.93 15.77 -11.47
N GLN A 100 2.66 15.79 -11.03
CA GLN A 100 2.32 15.98 -9.63
C GLN A 100 2.65 14.76 -8.77
N LEU A 101 2.70 13.56 -9.37
CA LEU A 101 2.94 12.30 -8.65
C LEU A 101 4.34 12.20 -8.02
N ALA A 102 5.30 12.99 -8.49
CA ALA A 102 6.65 13.09 -7.95
C ALA A 102 6.82 14.26 -6.95
N THR A 103 5.72 14.82 -6.45
CA THR A 103 5.74 15.91 -5.45
C THR A 103 5.79 15.38 -4.03
N TRP A 104 6.73 15.90 -3.23
CA TRP A 104 6.74 15.70 -1.77
C TRP A 104 5.69 16.61 -1.11
N SER A 105 4.44 16.17 -1.13
CA SER A 105 3.29 17.02 -0.76
C SER A 105 3.08 17.18 0.76
N VAL A 106 3.67 16.32 1.60
CA VAL A 106 3.45 16.31 3.06
C VAL A 106 4.78 16.39 3.84
N PRO A 107 5.43 17.56 3.99
CA PRO A 107 6.62 17.69 4.83
C PRO A 107 6.35 17.33 6.31
N PRO A 108 7.30 16.71 7.03
CA PRO A 108 8.66 16.34 6.62
C PRO A 108 8.74 14.97 5.92
N SER A 109 7.62 14.37 5.54
CA SER A 109 7.61 13.08 4.83
C SER A 109 8.32 13.19 3.49
N THR A 110 9.10 12.17 3.18
CA THR A 110 9.72 11.98 1.86
C THR A 110 8.88 11.12 0.94
N MET A 111 7.65 10.80 1.34
CA MET A 111 6.75 9.96 0.57
C MET A 111 6.21 10.70 -0.67
N LEU A 112 6.08 9.94 -1.76
CA LEU A 112 5.56 10.38 -3.05
C LEU A 112 4.41 9.46 -3.44
N LEU A 113 3.40 9.98 -4.13
CA LEU A 113 2.31 9.16 -4.63
C LEU A 113 2.82 8.15 -5.67
N LEU A 114 3.69 8.57 -6.60
CA LEU A 114 4.38 7.64 -7.50
C LEU A 114 5.23 6.61 -6.75
N GLY A 115 5.85 7.04 -5.65
CA GLY A 115 6.67 6.16 -4.83
C GLY A 115 5.87 5.09 -4.09
N LEU A 116 4.61 5.38 -3.72
CA LEU A 116 3.71 4.37 -3.18
C LEU A 116 3.41 3.27 -4.20
N LEU A 117 3.16 3.63 -5.47
CA LEU A 117 2.94 2.64 -6.52
C LEU A 117 4.15 1.70 -6.69
N ARG A 118 5.36 2.28 -6.75
CA ARG A 118 6.60 1.52 -6.81
C ARG A 118 6.82 0.65 -5.58
N HIS A 119 6.54 1.19 -4.40
CA HIS A 119 6.66 0.47 -3.15
C HIS A 119 5.74 -0.75 -3.12
N MET A 120 4.48 -0.63 -3.55
CA MET A 120 3.57 -1.77 -3.59
C MET A 120 4.06 -2.88 -4.53
N ALA A 121 4.69 -2.52 -5.65
CA ALA A 121 5.28 -3.52 -6.56
C ALA A 121 6.47 -4.24 -5.91
N GLU A 122 7.34 -3.52 -5.20
CA GLU A 122 8.45 -4.14 -4.45
C GLU A 122 7.95 -5.05 -3.33
N VAL A 123 6.92 -4.63 -2.61
CA VAL A 123 6.35 -5.41 -1.51
C VAL A 123 5.73 -6.71 -2.02
N GLU A 124 4.98 -6.68 -3.12
CA GLU A 124 4.48 -7.91 -3.77
C GLU A 124 5.64 -8.81 -4.23
N ARG A 125 6.70 -8.21 -4.79
CA ARG A 125 7.89 -8.95 -5.18
C ARG A 125 8.61 -9.61 -4.00
N ASP A 126 8.75 -8.89 -2.89
CA ASP A 126 9.37 -9.38 -1.65
C ASP A 126 8.57 -10.51 -1.03
N TRP A 127 7.23 -10.40 -0.98
CA TRP A 127 6.36 -11.47 -0.53
C TRP A 127 6.56 -12.74 -1.35
N CYS A 128 6.62 -12.61 -2.68
CA CYS A 128 6.94 -13.75 -3.55
C CYS A 128 8.30 -14.37 -3.21
N ASN A 129 9.32 -13.55 -2.99
CA ASN A 129 10.64 -14.02 -2.57
C ASN A 129 10.62 -14.74 -1.21
N TRP A 130 9.65 -14.44 -0.33
CA TRP A 130 9.51 -15.11 0.97
C TRP A 130 8.83 -16.48 0.87
N ILE A 131 7.89 -16.64 -0.08
CA ILE A 131 7.03 -17.83 -0.21
C ILE A 131 7.47 -18.80 -1.31
N THR A 132 8.41 -18.41 -2.17
CA THR A 132 8.94 -19.28 -3.23
C THR A 132 10.33 -19.80 -2.88
N ASP A 133 10.67 -20.97 -3.44
CA ASP A 133 11.99 -21.59 -3.27
C ASP A 133 12.95 -21.28 -4.43
N ASP A 134 12.48 -20.59 -5.47
CA ASP A 134 13.15 -20.36 -6.76
C ASP A 134 14.26 -19.29 -6.73
N GLY A 135 14.69 -18.88 -5.53
CA GLY A 135 15.71 -17.86 -5.32
C GLY A 135 15.16 -16.43 -5.31
N GLN A 136 15.96 -15.50 -4.78
CA GLN A 136 15.54 -14.11 -4.60
C GLN A 136 15.58 -13.35 -5.92
N ARG A 137 14.41 -12.93 -6.42
CA ARG A 137 14.31 -12.01 -7.55
C ARG A 137 14.86 -10.63 -7.13
N PRO A 138 15.66 -9.96 -7.97
CA PRO A 138 16.24 -8.67 -7.64
C PRO A 138 15.15 -7.59 -7.51
N SER A 139 15.42 -6.58 -6.70
CA SER A 139 14.57 -5.38 -6.56
C SER A 139 14.32 -4.69 -7.91
N LEU A 140 13.13 -4.12 -8.10
CA LEU A 140 12.69 -3.44 -9.32
C LEU A 140 13.24 -2.01 -9.44
N TYR A 141 13.35 -1.31 -8.32
CA TYR A 141 13.67 0.12 -8.25
C TYR A 141 14.91 0.43 -7.38
N GLY A 142 15.55 -0.59 -6.81
CA GLY A 142 16.85 -0.49 -6.15
C GLY A 142 16.81 -0.67 -4.63
N GLY A 143 17.58 0.15 -3.91
CA GLY A 143 17.81 -0.01 -2.47
C GLY A 143 16.63 0.41 -1.60
N LEU A 144 16.86 0.37 -0.27
CA LEU A 144 15.90 0.85 0.71
C LEU A 144 15.48 2.30 0.41
N ASP A 145 14.17 2.57 0.44
CA ASP A 145 13.55 3.87 0.12
C ASP A 145 13.68 4.35 -1.35
N ALA A 146 14.38 3.61 -2.25
CA ALA A 146 14.58 4.01 -3.66
C ALA A 146 13.26 4.15 -4.45
N ALA A 147 12.20 3.46 -4.04
CA ALA A 147 10.86 3.66 -4.57
C ALA A 147 10.40 5.14 -4.51
N PHE A 148 10.83 5.88 -3.49
CA PHE A 148 10.48 7.28 -3.24
C PHE A 148 11.52 8.28 -3.73
N GLU A 149 12.64 7.82 -4.30
CA GLU A 149 13.73 8.67 -4.76
C GLU A 149 13.52 9.07 -6.22
N THR A 150 12.54 9.94 -6.46
CA THR A 150 12.28 10.46 -7.81
C THR A 150 11.76 11.88 -7.79
N SER A 151 12.29 12.73 -8.67
CA SER A 151 11.90 14.14 -8.80
C SER A 151 11.12 14.43 -10.08
N ARG A 152 10.84 13.39 -10.88
CA ARG A 152 10.15 13.50 -12.17
C ARG A 152 9.27 12.28 -12.39
N ALA A 153 8.13 12.55 -13.00
CA ALA A 153 7.17 11.56 -13.41
C ALA A 153 6.57 11.98 -14.76
N ASP A 154 6.33 11.02 -15.62
CA ASP A 154 5.66 11.19 -16.91
C ASP A 154 4.71 10.01 -17.13
N ALA A 155 3.88 10.11 -18.17
CA ALA A 155 2.85 9.11 -18.47
C ALA A 155 3.45 7.72 -18.77
N ASP A 156 4.58 7.65 -19.48
CA ASP A 156 5.23 6.39 -19.83
C ASP A 156 5.77 5.68 -18.58
N MET A 157 6.37 6.44 -17.67
CA MET A 157 6.84 5.96 -16.38
C MET A 157 5.68 5.48 -15.49
N LEU A 158 4.57 6.22 -15.46
CA LEU A 158 3.38 5.80 -14.71
C LEU A 158 2.82 4.49 -15.27
N ALA A 159 2.67 4.38 -16.59
CA ALA A 159 2.20 3.18 -17.25
C ALA A 159 3.11 1.97 -16.96
N LYS A 160 4.44 2.16 -17.00
CA LYS A 160 5.39 1.11 -16.66
C LYS A 160 5.25 0.67 -15.19
N ASN A 161 5.15 1.60 -14.25
CA ASN A 161 5.05 1.26 -12.83
C ASN A 161 3.74 0.52 -12.50
N TRP A 162 2.64 0.85 -13.20
CA TRP A 162 1.40 0.08 -13.11
C TRP A 162 1.58 -1.35 -13.65
N ALA A 163 2.21 -1.50 -14.82
CA ALA A 163 2.49 -2.81 -15.38
C ALA A 163 3.41 -3.65 -14.47
N ASP A 164 4.41 -3.02 -13.83
CA ASP A 164 5.26 -3.68 -12.84
C ASP A 164 4.41 -4.16 -11.65
N LEU A 165 3.56 -3.31 -11.06
CA LEU A 165 2.69 -3.70 -9.95
C LEU A 165 1.72 -4.82 -10.34
N GLU A 166 1.04 -4.70 -11.48
CA GLU A 166 0.09 -5.72 -11.95
C GLU A 166 0.76 -7.08 -12.16
N ALA A 167 1.96 -7.10 -12.71
CA ALA A 167 2.72 -8.33 -12.90
C ALA A 167 3.09 -8.98 -11.56
N GLU A 168 3.51 -8.18 -10.57
CA GLU A 168 3.84 -8.72 -9.24
C GLU A 168 2.59 -9.17 -8.47
N GLN A 169 1.49 -8.43 -8.54
CA GLN A 169 0.20 -8.82 -7.97
C GLN A 169 -0.27 -10.17 -8.51
N ALA A 170 -0.26 -10.33 -9.84
CA ALA A 170 -0.69 -11.56 -10.50
C ALA A 170 0.21 -12.75 -10.13
N PHE A 171 1.52 -12.52 -10.01
CA PHE A 171 2.45 -13.55 -9.58
C PHE A 171 2.18 -13.97 -8.12
N THR A 172 2.10 -13.01 -7.19
CA THR A 172 1.81 -13.31 -5.78
C THR A 172 0.49 -14.05 -5.62
N ASP A 173 -0.56 -13.61 -6.33
CA ASP A 173 -1.86 -14.25 -6.27
C ASP A 173 -1.83 -15.69 -6.80
N ALA A 174 -1.10 -15.94 -7.88
CA ALA A 174 -0.92 -17.27 -8.43
C ALA A 174 -0.18 -18.21 -7.47
N GLU A 175 0.85 -17.72 -6.77
CA GLU A 175 1.56 -18.49 -5.74
C GLU A 175 0.67 -18.77 -4.53
N MET A 176 -0.01 -17.75 -4.01
CA MET A 176 -0.89 -17.88 -2.85
C MET A 176 -2.09 -18.81 -3.13
N ALA A 177 -2.62 -18.79 -4.35
CA ALA A 177 -3.76 -19.64 -4.73
C ALA A 177 -3.47 -21.15 -4.63
N LYS A 178 -2.19 -21.56 -4.64
CA LYS A 178 -1.74 -22.96 -4.46
C LYS A 178 -1.97 -23.46 -3.03
N HIS A 179 -2.18 -22.56 -2.07
CA HIS A 179 -2.25 -22.88 -0.65
C HIS A 179 -3.66 -22.59 -0.09
N LYS A 180 -4.45 -23.65 0.13
CA LYS A 180 -5.81 -23.54 0.69
C LYS A 180 -5.85 -23.58 2.22
N ASP A 181 -4.85 -24.22 2.84
CA ASP A 181 -4.73 -24.25 4.29
C ASP A 181 -4.05 -22.97 4.79
N LEU A 182 -4.84 -22.09 5.40
CA LEU A 182 -4.37 -20.84 6.01
C LEU A 182 -3.34 -21.07 7.14
N GLY A 183 -3.30 -22.27 7.75
CA GLY A 183 -2.32 -22.65 8.77
C GLY A 183 -1.00 -23.17 8.21
N ALA A 184 -0.92 -23.48 6.91
CA ALA A 184 0.30 -23.98 6.29
C ALA A 184 1.42 -22.93 6.33
N ARG A 185 2.67 -23.39 6.53
CA ARG A 185 3.87 -22.57 6.44
C ARG A 185 4.58 -22.83 5.13
N ILE A 186 4.91 -21.77 4.41
CA ILE A 186 5.35 -21.86 3.01
C ILE A 186 6.63 -21.06 2.76
N GLY A 187 7.32 -21.47 1.70
CA GLY A 187 8.59 -20.90 1.23
C GLY A 187 9.74 -20.94 2.22
N GLN A 188 10.82 -20.28 1.84
CA GLN A 188 12.06 -20.22 2.61
C GLN A 188 11.86 -19.52 3.96
N SER A 189 10.93 -18.57 4.05
CA SER A 189 10.66 -17.82 5.28
C SER A 189 9.74 -18.57 6.26
N GLN A 190 9.17 -19.71 5.86
CA GLN A 190 8.22 -20.50 6.66
C GLN A 190 7.08 -19.64 7.25
N ILE A 191 6.64 -18.63 6.50
CA ILE A 191 5.55 -17.75 6.90
C ILE A 191 4.21 -18.50 6.77
N ALA A 192 3.32 -18.31 7.74
CA ALA A 192 1.98 -18.89 7.64
C ALA A 192 1.19 -18.20 6.52
N VAL A 193 0.43 -18.96 5.72
CA VAL A 193 -0.40 -18.42 4.64
C VAL A 193 -1.32 -17.31 5.15
N ARG A 194 -1.96 -17.52 6.30
CA ARG A 194 -2.78 -16.51 6.99
C ARG A 194 -2.01 -15.24 7.33
N GLU A 195 -0.80 -15.39 7.88
CA GLU A 195 0.01 -14.24 8.29
C GLU A 195 0.37 -13.39 7.08
N LEU A 196 0.74 -14.02 5.97
CA LEU A 196 1.03 -13.30 4.75
C LEU A 196 -0.22 -12.61 4.19
N GLN A 197 -1.38 -13.28 4.09
CA GLN A 197 -2.60 -12.64 3.58
C GLN A 197 -3.03 -11.41 4.41
N ILE A 198 -2.96 -11.51 5.75
CA ILE A 198 -3.24 -10.37 6.63
C ILE A 198 -2.21 -9.25 6.41
N HIS A 199 -0.93 -9.59 6.27
CA HIS A 199 0.10 -8.60 5.99
C HIS A 199 -0.13 -7.90 4.65
N ARG A 200 -0.58 -8.63 3.63
CA ARG A 200 -0.96 -8.05 2.33
C ARG A 200 -2.07 -7.02 2.47
N PHE A 201 -3.15 -7.41 3.13
CA PHE A 201 -4.25 -6.50 3.46
C PHE A 201 -3.77 -5.25 4.21
N GLU A 202 -2.96 -5.44 5.25
CA GLU A 202 -2.46 -4.36 6.10
C GLU A 202 -1.64 -3.32 5.33
N GLU A 203 -0.73 -3.75 4.45
CA GLU A 203 0.08 -2.83 3.65
C GLU A 203 -0.78 -2.02 2.68
N TYR A 204 -1.70 -2.67 1.96
CA TYR A 204 -2.59 -1.96 1.06
C TYR A 204 -3.48 -0.95 1.80
N ALA A 205 -4.11 -1.35 2.91
CA ALA A 205 -4.96 -0.48 3.71
C ALA A 205 -4.19 0.74 4.25
N ARG A 206 -2.99 0.52 4.81
CA ARG A 206 -2.11 1.58 5.29
C ARG A 206 -1.75 2.55 4.18
N HIS A 207 -1.29 2.03 3.04
CA HIS A 207 -0.77 2.87 1.97
C HIS A 207 -1.87 3.59 1.19
N CYS A 208 -3.10 3.08 1.19
CA CYS A 208 -4.26 3.86 0.76
C CYS A 208 -4.50 5.06 1.69
N GLY A 209 -4.45 4.87 3.01
CA GLY A 209 -4.56 5.99 3.96
C GLY A 209 -3.44 7.02 3.84
N HIS A 210 -2.23 6.60 3.47
CA HIS A 210 -1.16 7.54 3.13
C HIS A 210 -1.41 8.27 1.80
N ALA A 211 -1.91 7.54 0.79
CA ALA A 211 -2.25 8.11 -0.50
C ALA A 211 -3.33 9.19 -0.38
N ASP A 212 -4.25 9.04 0.57
CA ASP A 212 -5.26 10.07 0.89
C ASP A 212 -4.61 11.41 1.19
N LEU A 213 -3.79 11.48 2.25
CA LEU A 213 -3.13 12.72 2.67
C LEU A 213 -2.24 13.31 1.57
N LEU A 214 -1.59 12.45 0.78
CA LEU A 214 -0.78 12.91 -0.35
C LEU A 214 -1.65 13.56 -1.42
N CYS A 215 -2.78 12.94 -1.77
CA CYS A 215 -3.73 13.46 -2.76
C CYS A 215 -4.35 14.78 -2.29
N GLU A 216 -4.80 14.86 -1.03
CA GLU A 216 -5.38 16.08 -0.47
C GLU A 216 -4.42 17.27 -0.59
N CYS A 217 -3.13 17.03 -0.35
CA CYS A 217 -2.11 18.07 -0.47
C CYS A 217 -1.73 18.38 -1.93
N ILE A 218 -1.97 17.46 -2.87
CA ILE A 218 -1.69 17.64 -4.31
C ILE A 218 -2.81 18.44 -5.00
N ASP A 219 -4.08 18.10 -4.75
CA ASP A 219 -5.22 18.66 -5.48
C ASP A 219 -6.12 19.58 -4.64
N GLY A 220 -5.89 19.67 -3.32
CA GLY A 220 -6.61 20.55 -2.40
C GLY A 220 -8.01 20.08 -2.03
N ARG A 221 -8.40 18.85 -2.40
CA ARG A 221 -9.69 18.25 -2.05
C ARG A 221 -9.52 17.33 -0.86
N THR A 222 -10.51 17.24 0.03
CA THR A 222 -10.46 16.27 1.13
C THR A 222 -10.97 14.90 0.68
N GLU A 223 -10.31 13.87 1.17
CA GLU A 223 -10.73 12.48 1.07
C GLU A 223 -11.77 12.20 2.19
N GLN A 224 -12.39 11.02 2.21
CA GLN A 224 -13.50 10.69 3.12
C GLN A 224 -13.06 10.01 4.41
#